data_AF-K5X8D3-F1
#
_entry.id   AF-K5X8D3-F1
#
_cell.length_a   1.000
_cell.length_b   1.000
_cell.length_c   1.000
_cell.angle_alpha   90.00
_cell.angle_beta   90.00
_cell.angle_gamma   90.00
#
_symmetry.space_group_name_H-M   'P 1'
#
loop_
_entity.id
_entity.type
_entity.pdbx_description
1 polymer ?
#
loop_
_entity_poly.entity_id
_entity_poly.type
_entity_poly.pdbx_seq_one_letter_code
_entity_poly.pdbx_strand_id
1 'polypeptide(L)'
;MAFTPEQLLSNEIIPKNTSSGGSNWVEYLTGCYAGLPSSCPRQLWDFAHGGAVVSSKMLPARRNTTVQLEDQVQQWVDYAADVLPRPHGKTLTLWWTGINDCTNICKNATITDIDSFIDADLELYFDAVENAARNKLRTHLFMNVPPIDLAPYGETVPGGEERLRTTINTFNDKFAARAAKYARDHPEQLVMTFDAAAVFENILSHPHEYGFTNTSGVCELCQDHENYVWHNPHHPTEHVHRVLAAAVEEYLSGPYL
;
A
#
# COMPACT_ATOMS: atom_id res chain seq x y z
N MET A 1 -11.57 -8.11 11.38
CA MET A 1 -11.60 -9.24 12.33
C MET A 1 -11.21 -8.73 13.70
N ALA A 2 -11.96 -9.01 14.76
CA ALA A 2 -11.58 -8.59 16.10
C ALA A 2 -10.37 -9.40 16.61
N PHE A 3 -9.46 -8.75 17.34
CA PHE A 3 -8.37 -9.40 18.07
C PHE A 3 -8.17 -8.69 19.42
N THR A 4 -7.47 -9.31 20.37
CA THR A 4 -7.15 -8.67 21.66
C THR A 4 -5.79 -7.98 21.61
N PRO A 5 -5.50 -7.03 22.52
CA PRO A 5 -4.14 -6.49 22.68
C PRO A 5 -3.07 -7.56 22.88
N GLU A 6 -3.37 -8.64 23.62
CA GLU A 6 -2.44 -9.75 23.82
C GLU A 6 -2.16 -10.50 22.51
N GLN A 7 -3.19 -10.71 21.68
CA GLN A 7 -3.02 -11.30 20.35
C GLN A 7 -2.19 -10.38 19.44
N LEU A 8 -2.43 -9.07 19.46
CA LEU A 8 -1.62 -8.09 18.72
C LEU A 8 -0.14 -8.14 19.12
N LEU A 9 0.15 -8.24 20.42
CA LEU A 9 1.51 -8.21 20.95
C LEU A 9 2.25 -9.54 20.82
N SER A 10 1.54 -10.65 20.59
CA SER A 10 2.11 -12.00 20.44
C SER A 10 2.08 -12.54 19.01
N ASN A 11 1.38 -11.88 18.09
CA ASN A 11 1.35 -12.29 16.70
C ASN A 11 2.72 -12.07 16.05
N GLU A 12 3.22 -13.09 15.35
CA GLU A 12 4.53 -13.07 14.70
C GLU A 12 4.41 -12.78 13.21
N ILE A 13 5.42 -12.09 12.68
CA ILE A 13 5.65 -11.99 11.23
C ILE A 13 6.12 -13.35 10.75
N ILE A 14 5.36 -13.92 9.81
CA ILE A 14 5.64 -15.21 9.23
C ILE A 14 6.52 -15.00 7.99
N PRO A 15 7.73 -15.60 7.94
CA PRO A 15 8.64 -15.42 6.82
C PRO A 15 8.01 -15.77 5.48
N LYS A 16 8.18 -14.90 4.48
CA LYS A 16 7.74 -15.11 3.09
C LYS A 16 6.24 -15.39 2.94
N ASN A 17 5.42 -14.96 3.89
CA ASN A 17 3.97 -15.11 3.84
C ASN A 17 3.30 -13.87 3.22
N THR A 18 3.69 -13.55 1.98
CA THR A 18 3.22 -12.37 1.25
C THR A 18 2.77 -12.73 -0.16
N SER A 19 2.22 -11.77 -0.90
CA SER A 19 1.81 -11.97 -2.30
C SER A 19 2.94 -11.76 -3.33
N SER A 20 4.19 -11.56 -2.90
CA SER A 20 5.33 -11.31 -3.78
C SER A 20 6.12 -12.57 -4.17
N GLY A 21 5.77 -13.73 -3.60
CA GLY A 21 6.59 -14.95 -3.66
C GLY A 21 7.76 -14.96 -2.66
N GLY A 22 7.89 -13.91 -1.84
CA GLY A 22 8.94 -13.77 -0.82
C GLY A 22 8.59 -12.69 0.19
N SER A 23 9.55 -11.86 0.54
CA SER A 23 9.31 -10.73 1.44
C SER A 23 8.68 -9.54 0.71
N ASN A 24 7.93 -8.72 1.45
CA ASN A 24 7.37 -7.48 0.92
C ASN A 24 8.27 -6.27 1.25
N TRP A 25 7.93 -5.10 0.72
CA TRP A 25 8.76 -3.90 0.84
C TRP A 25 8.86 -3.37 2.28
N VAL A 26 7.83 -3.50 3.13
CA VAL A 26 7.93 -3.05 4.53
C VAL A 26 8.85 -3.95 5.35
N GLU A 27 8.89 -5.25 5.05
CA GLU A 27 9.85 -6.18 5.64
C GLU A 27 11.29 -5.80 5.24
N TYR A 28 11.53 -5.48 3.96
CA TYR A 28 12.83 -4.99 3.49
C TYR A 28 13.22 -3.64 4.13
N LEU A 29 12.29 -2.69 4.21
CA LEU A 29 12.51 -1.35 4.76
C LEU A 29 12.87 -1.40 6.26
N THR A 30 12.30 -2.37 6.98
CA THR A 30 12.46 -2.48 8.44
C THR A 30 13.50 -3.53 8.86
N GLY A 31 13.90 -4.41 7.95
CA GLY A 31 14.70 -5.60 8.25
C GLY A 31 13.92 -6.64 9.07
N CYS A 32 12.59 -6.56 9.09
CA CYS A 32 11.71 -7.34 9.95
C CYS A 32 11.10 -8.51 9.18
N TYR A 33 11.89 -9.57 8.97
CA TYR A 33 11.49 -10.70 8.10
C TYR A 33 10.80 -11.87 8.84
N ALA A 34 10.82 -11.87 10.18
CA ALA A 34 10.32 -12.98 10.98
C ALA A 34 10.13 -12.58 12.45
N GLY A 35 9.25 -13.31 13.15
CA GLY A 35 9.14 -13.27 14.61
C GLY A 35 8.36 -12.06 15.12
N LEU A 36 8.57 -11.69 16.38
CA LEU A 36 7.77 -10.63 17.02
C LEU A 36 8.09 -9.24 16.43
N PRO A 37 7.08 -8.46 16.00
CA PRO A 37 7.20 -7.06 15.58
C PRO A 37 8.08 -6.19 16.48
N SER A 38 7.96 -6.38 17.80
CA SER A 38 8.67 -5.60 18.82
C SER A 38 10.17 -5.90 18.89
N SER A 39 10.60 -7.05 18.37
CA SER A 39 11.99 -7.54 18.40
C SER A 39 12.75 -7.26 17.10
N CYS A 40 12.10 -6.66 16.10
CA CYS A 40 12.73 -6.33 14.83
C CYS A 40 13.72 -5.15 14.93
N PRO A 41 14.70 -5.05 14.00
CA PRO A 41 15.64 -3.93 13.96
C PRO A 41 14.94 -2.56 13.91
N ARG A 42 13.91 -2.45 13.08
CA ARG A 42 12.87 -1.42 13.14
C ARG A 42 11.54 -2.13 13.37
N GLN A 43 10.79 -1.69 14.38
CA GLN A 43 9.55 -2.35 14.76
C GLN A 43 8.49 -2.18 13.66
N LEU A 44 7.77 -3.26 13.33
CA LEU A 44 6.79 -3.30 12.23
C LEU A 44 5.49 -3.94 12.69
N TRP A 45 4.44 -3.14 12.90
CA TRP A 45 3.08 -3.64 13.04
C TRP A 45 2.32 -3.43 11.74
N ASP A 46 2.16 -4.51 10.97
CA ASP A 46 1.48 -4.47 9.68
C ASP A 46 -0.01 -4.79 9.85
N PHE A 47 -0.85 -3.77 9.64
CA PHE A 47 -2.31 -3.90 9.64
C PHE A 47 -2.87 -4.17 8.25
N ALA A 48 -2.03 -4.18 7.20
CA ALA A 48 -2.47 -4.34 5.83
C ALA A 48 -3.12 -5.71 5.62
N HIS A 49 -4.20 -5.71 4.84
CA HIS A 49 -4.89 -6.93 4.45
C HIS A 49 -4.99 -7.04 2.93
N GLY A 50 -4.50 -8.15 2.38
CA GLY A 50 -4.58 -8.41 0.95
C GLY A 50 -6.01 -8.31 0.42
N GLY A 51 -6.20 -7.53 -0.65
CA GLY A 51 -7.51 -7.31 -1.29
C GLY A 51 -8.35 -6.18 -0.69
N ALA A 52 -7.86 -5.45 0.31
CA ALA A 52 -8.55 -4.30 0.90
C ALA A 52 -8.80 -3.19 -0.14
N VAL A 53 -10.03 -2.70 -0.15
CA VAL A 53 -10.46 -1.41 -0.68
C VAL A 53 -10.46 -0.37 0.45
N VAL A 54 -10.73 0.89 0.14
CA VAL A 54 -10.86 1.95 1.14
C VAL A 54 -12.02 1.66 2.10
N SER A 55 -13.21 1.38 1.55
CA SER A 55 -14.42 1.17 2.34
C SER A 55 -15.40 0.20 1.68
N SER A 56 -16.02 -0.65 2.51
CA SER A 56 -17.11 -1.52 2.08
C SER A 56 -18.40 -0.76 1.76
N LYS A 57 -18.48 0.53 2.09
CA LYS A 57 -19.61 1.42 1.75
C LYS A 57 -19.61 1.78 0.26
N MET A 58 -18.43 1.82 -0.36
CA MET A 58 -18.25 2.19 -1.77
C MET A 58 -18.12 0.97 -2.67
N LEU A 59 -17.26 0.02 -2.27
CA LEU A 59 -16.94 -1.16 -3.07
C LEU A 59 -17.07 -2.42 -2.22
N PRO A 60 -17.62 -3.53 -2.77
CA PRO A 60 -17.77 -4.75 -2.00
C PRO A 60 -16.41 -5.34 -1.62
N ALA A 61 -16.33 -5.88 -0.41
CA ALA A 61 -15.16 -6.63 0.04
C ALA A 61 -14.86 -7.81 -0.89
N ARG A 62 -13.58 -8.01 -1.25
CA ARG A 62 -13.14 -9.13 -2.10
C ARG A 62 -13.53 -10.50 -1.52
N ARG A 63 -13.45 -10.63 -0.21
CA ARG A 63 -13.86 -11.79 0.60
C ARG A 63 -14.49 -11.27 1.89
N ASN A 64 -15.39 -12.03 2.51
CA ASN A 64 -15.97 -11.68 3.81
C ASN A 64 -14.94 -11.52 4.95
N THR A 65 -13.72 -12.07 4.78
CA THR A 65 -12.60 -11.91 5.72
C THR A 65 -11.70 -10.71 5.41
N THR A 66 -11.92 -10.02 4.29
CA THR A 66 -11.10 -8.85 3.90
C THR A 66 -11.37 -7.70 4.85
N VAL A 67 -10.30 -7.14 5.41
CA VAL A 67 -10.37 -5.98 6.32
C VAL A 67 -10.07 -4.72 5.51
N GLN A 68 -11.05 -3.82 5.35
CA GLN A 68 -10.89 -2.60 4.55
C GLN A 68 -10.04 -1.56 5.28
N LEU A 69 -9.59 -0.50 4.59
CA LEU A 69 -8.77 0.54 5.24
C LEU A 69 -9.45 1.12 6.49
N GLU A 70 -10.74 1.48 6.39
CA GLU A 70 -11.48 2.00 7.54
C GLU A 70 -11.52 1.01 8.72
N ASP A 71 -11.63 -0.29 8.43
CA ASP A 71 -11.64 -1.34 9.44
C ASP A 71 -10.25 -1.60 10.03
N GLN A 72 -9.18 -1.49 9.24
CA GLN A 72 -7.79 -1.59 9.71
C GLN A 72 -7.47 -0.43 10.67
N VAL A 73 -7.92 0.78 10.34
CA VAL A 73 -7.83 1.92 11.26
C VAL A 73 -8.68 1.68 12.50
N GLN A 74 -9.89 1.13 12.38
CA GLN A 74 -10.69 0.82 13.56
C GLN A 74 -10.00 -0.23 14.46
N GLN A 75 -9.34 -1.24 13.89
CA GLN A 75 -8.51 -2.17 14.65
C GLN A 75 -7.35 -1.47 15.37
N TRP A 76 -6.72 -0.47 14.75
CA TRP A 76 -5.73 0.36 15.42
C TRP A 76 -6.32 1.07 16.65
N VAL A 77 -7.48 1.71 16.48
CA VAL A 77 -8.17 2.44 17.55
C VAL A 77 -8.52 1.50 18.70
N ASP A 78 -9.13 0.35 18.40
CA ASP A 78 -9.68 -0.55 19.41
C ASP A 78 -8.60 -1.32 20.18
N TYR A 79 -7.48 -1.65 19.51
CA TYR A 79 -6.56 -2.67 20.03
C TYR A 79 -5.10 -2.23 20.15
N ALA A 80 -4.70 -1.14 19.48
CA ALA A 80 -3.29 -0.78 19.34
C ALA A 80 -2.92 0.60 19.90
N ALA A 81 -3.84 1.56 19.79
CA ALA A 81 -3.62 2.95 20.17
C ALA A 81 -3.21 3.12 21.65
N ASP A 82 -3.59 2.21 22.54
CA ASP A 82 -3.24 2.29 23.96
C ASP A 82 -2.08 1.40 24.39
N VAL A 83 -1.66 0.45 23.56
CA VAL A 83 -0.68 -0.59 23.96
C VAL A 83 0.60 -0.59 23.15
N LEU A 84 0.58 -0.13 21.89
CA LEU A 84 1.78 -0.11 21.06
C LEU A 84 2.66 1.11 21.40
N PRO A 85 3.99 0.92 21.54
CA PRO A 85 4.91 2.01 21.82
C PRO A 85 4.99 2.94 20.61
N ARG A 86 4.89 4.25 20.86
CA ARG A 86 5.02 5.29 19.84
C ARG A 86 5.98 6.38 20.32
N PRO A 87 7.29 6.10 20.32
CA PRO A 87 8.27 7.12 20.68
C PRO A 87 8.14 8.33 19.73
N HIS A 88 8.07 9.52 20.31
CA HIS A 88 7.93 10.77 19.57
C HIS A 88 9.10 10.94 18.58
N GLY A 89 8.77 11.30 17.33
CA GLY A 89 9.76 11.47 16.25
C GLY A 89 10.43 10.17 15.78
N LYS A 90 9.91 9.00 16.20
CA LYS A 90 10.46 7.67 15.84
C LYS A 90 9.40 6.69 15.33
N THR A 91 8.20 7.19 15.05
CA THR A 91 7.06 6.39 14.56
C THR A 91 6.62 6.94 13.22
N LEU A 92 6.46 6.07 12.22
CA LEU A 92 5.95 6.40 10.89
C LEU A 92 4.73 5.54 10.59
N THR A 93 3.65 6.16 10.11
CA THR A 93 2.47 5.47 9.58
C THR A 93 2.56 5.45 8.06
N LEU A 94 2.49 4.26 7.46
CA LEU A 94 2.54 4.08 6.02
C LEU A 94 1.14 3.83 5.49
N TRP A 95 0.74 4.58 4.46
CA TRP A 95 -0.57 4.45 3.82
C TRP A 95 -0.40 4.09 2.34
N TRP A 96 -0.67 2.83 2.00
CA TRP A 96 -0.57 2.34 0.63
C TRP A 96 -1.76 1.45 0.27
N THR A 97 -2.86 2.12 -0.11
CA THR A 97 -4.15 1.54 -0.47
C THR A 97 -4.73 2.32 -1.66
N GLY A 98 -5.55 1.67 -2.48
CA GLY A 98 -6.23 2.29 -3.64
C GLY A 98 -6.19 1.44 -4.91
N ILE A 99 -5.26 0.49 -4.99
CA ILE A 99 -5.09 -0.36 -6.17
C ILE A 99 -6.30 -1.29 -6.39
N ASN A 100 -6.89 -1.82 -5.31
CA ASN A 100 -8.10 -2.64 -5.41
C ASN A 100 -9.32 -1.76 -5.78
N ASP A 101 -9.37 -0.52 -5.30
CA ASP A 101 -10.41 0.45 -5.64
C ASP A 101 -10.37 0.76 -7.14
N CYS A 102 -9.20 1.12 -7.67
CA CYS A 102 -9.01 1.38 -9.10
C CYS A 102 -9.41 0.18 -9.96
N THR A 103 -8.96 -1.04 -9.60
CA THR A 103 -9.29 -2.24 -10.37
C THR A 103 -10.78 -2.62 -10.26
N ASN A 104 -11.45 -2.36 -9.14
CA ASN A 104 -12.88 -2.65 -8.97
C ASN A 104 -13.76 -1.60 -9.65
N ILE A 105 -13.37 -0.31 -9.64
CA ILE A 105 -14.01 0.77 -10.42
C ILE A 105 -13.91 0.47 -11.92
N CYS A 106 -12.75 -0.01 -12.38
CA CYS A 106 -12.57 -0.42 -13.77
C CYS A 106 -13.50 -1.57 -14.17
N LYS A 107 -13.56 -2.63 -13.34
CA LYS A 107 -14.41 -3.81 -13.59
C LYS A 107 -15.89 -3.48 -13.60
N ASN A 108 -16.31 -2.53 -12.78
CA ASN A 108 -17.72 -2.25 -12.59
C ASN A 108 -18.23 -1.25 -13.64
N ALA A 109 -18.77 -1.78 -14.73
CA ALA A 109 -19.33 -0.98 -15.83
C ALA A 109 -20.50 -0.06 -15.41
N THR A 110 -21.12 -0.28 -14.23
CA THR A 110 -22.18 0.60 -13.74
C THR A 110 -21.65 1.91 -13.14
N ILE A 111 -20.36 1.97 -12.80
CA ILE A 111 -19.69 3.20 -12.39
C ILE A 111 -19.28 3.93 -13.67
N THR A 112 -20.07 4.92 -14.06
CA THR A 112 -19.83 5.73 -15.28
C THR A 112 -19.18 7.07 -14.99
N ASP A 113 -19.43 7.64 -13.81
CA ASP A 113 -18.78 8.87 -13.33
C ASP A 113 -17.63 8.50 -12.38
N ILE A 114 -16.46 8.21 -12.97
CA ILE A 114 -15.25 7.81 -12.24
C ILE A 114 -14.75 8.94 -11.36
N ASP A 115 -14.85 10.19 -11.81
CA ASP A 115 -14.33 11.36 -11.12
C ASP A 115 -15.05 11.56 -9.76
N SER A 116 -16.38 11.61 -9.79
CA SER A 116 -17.20 11.75 -8.57
C SER A 116 -17.08 10.53 -7.65
N PHE A 117 -16.93 9.33 -8.21
CA PHE A 117 -16.77 8.11 -7.40
C PHE A 117 -15.45 8.15 -6.62
N ILE A 118 -14.34 8.51 -7.28
CA ILE A 118 -13.03 8.63 -6.63
C ILE A 118 -13.05 9.73 -5.58
N ASP A 119 -13.74 10.86 -5.80
CA ASP A 119 -13.87 11.89 -4.77
C ASP A 119 -14.54 11.34 -3.52
N ALA A 120 -15.68 10.64 -3.65
CA ALA A 120 -16.38 10.05 -2.51
C ALA A 120 -15.56 8.96 -1.80
N ASP A 121 -14.80 8.16 -2.56
CA ASP A 121 -13.92 7.13 -1.99
C ASP A 121 -12.75 7.75 -1.22
N LEU A 122 -12.14 8.80 -1.76
CA LEU A 122 -11.06 9.53 -1.09
C LEU A 122 -11.54 10.34 0.13
N GLU A 123 -12.79 10.79 0.19
CA GLU A 123 -13.33 11.33 1.46
C GLU A 123 -13.26 10.28 2.57
N LEU A 124 -13.69 9.04 2.29
CA LEU A 124 -13.64 7.94 3.26
C LEU A 124 -12.19 7.55 3.62
N TYR A 125 -11.27 7.62 2.65
CA TYR A 125 -9.84 7.43 2.91
C TYR A 125 -9.34 8.43 3.95
N PHE A 126 -9.58 9.72 3.71
CA PHE A 126 -9.07 10.77 4.59
C PHE A 126 -9.83 10.85 5.92
N ASP A 127 -11.10 10.42 5.98
CA ASP A 127 -11.81 10.18 7.24
C ASP A 127 -11.13 9.08 8.10
N ALA A 128 -10.58 8.04 7.46
CA ALA A 128 -9.80 7.01 8.14
C ALA A 128 -8.46 7.57 8.64
N VAL A 129 -7.77 8.38 7.83
CA VAL A 129 -6.54 9.10 8.24
C VAL A 129 -6.82 9.99 9.45
N GLU A 130 -7.90 10.75 9.42
CA GLU A 130 -8.39 11.59 10.51
C GLU A 130 -8.64 10.80 11.79
N ASN A 131 -9.27 9.63 11.67
CA ASN A 131 -9.51 8.75 12.82
C ASN A 131 -8.19 8.23 13.41
N ALA A 132 -7.25 7.82 12.57
CA ALA A 132 -5.90 7.44 12.98
C ALA A 132 -5.16 8.58 13.69
N ALA A 133 -5.23 9.80 13.14
CA ALA A 133 -4.60 10.98 13.72
C ALA A 133 -5.20 11.36 15.08
N ARG A 134 -6.53 11.35 15.23
CA ARG A 134 -7.17 11.52 16.54
C ARG A 134 -6.74 10.43 17.53
N ASN A 135 -6.44 9.24 17.03
CA ASN A 135 -5.98 8.09 17.81
C ASN A 135 -4.45 7.92 17.78
N LYS A 136 -3.72 9.02 18.00
CA LYS A 136 -2.30 9.07 18.38
C LYS A 136 -1.28 8.75 17.28
N LEU A 137 -1.70 8.61 16.02
CA LEU A 137 -0.77 8.65 14.90
C LEU A 137 -0.48 10.11 14.52
N ARG A 138 0.77 10.42 14.17
CA ARG A 138 1.26 11.81 14.00
C ARG A 138 2.10 12.05 12.75
N THR A 139 2.63 10.98 12.17
CA THR A 139 3.55 11.04 11.05
C THR A 139 3.05 10.06 10.01
N HIS A 140 2.80 10.57 8.81
CA HIS A 140 2.12 9.86 7.73
C HIS A 140 2.95 9.94 6.45
N LEU A 141 3.17 8.80 5.81
CA LEU A 141 3.67 8.70 4.45
C LEU A 141 2.57 8.12 3.57
N PHE A 142 2.09 8.93 2.63
CA PHE A 142 1.09 8.53 1.64
C PHE A 142 1.79 8.06 0.36
N MET A 143 1.48 6.86 -0.10
CA MET A 143 2.03 6.28 -1.31
C MET A 143 0.93 6.14 -2.36
N ASN A 144 1.18 6.64 -3.57
CA ASN A 144 0.22 6.57 -4.67
C ASN A 144 0.11 5.15 -5.25
N VAL A 145 -0.92 4.91 -6.06
CA VAL A 145 -1.22 3.62 -6.67
C VAL A 145 -0.22 3.35 -7.81
N PRO A 146 0.52 2.23 -7.80
CA PRO A 146 1.38 1.83 -8.90
C PRO A 146 0.60 1.55 -10.20
N PRO A 147 1.26 1.62 -11.37
CA PRO A 147 0.63 1.43 -12.68
C PRO A 147 0.30 -0.04 -12.95
N ILE A 148 -0.70 -0.59 -12.26
CA ILE A 148 -1.16 -1.98 -12.46
C ILE A 148 -1.79 -2.22 -13.84
N ASP A 149 -2.10 -1.16 -14.58
CA ASP A 149 -2.42 -1.25 -16.01
C ASP A 149 -1.23 -1.75 -16.85
N LEU A 150 0.00 -1.60 -16.37
CA LEU A 150 1.21 -2.13 -17.01
C LEU A 150 1.60 -3.53 -16.51
N ALA A 151 0.86 -4.09 -15.55
CA ALA A 151 1.03 -5.47 -15.13
C ALA A 151 0.37 -6.43 -16.14
N PRO A 152 0.72 -7.73 -16.16
CA PRO A 152 0.06 -8.71 -17.04
C PRO A 152 -1.45 -8.78 -16.82
N TYR A 153 -1.93 -8.44 -15.61
CA TYR A 153 -3.35 -8.29 -15.32
C TYR A 153 -4.03 -7.20 -16.17
N GLY A 154 -3.35 -6.09 -16.48
CA GLY A 154 -3.88 -4.97 -17.26
C GLY A 154 -4.42 -5.40 -18.63
N GLU A 155 -3.79 -6.38 -19.28
CA GLU A 155 -4.24 -6.95 -20.56
C GLU A 155 -5.58 -7.70 -20.46
N THR A 156 -5.91 -8.17 -19.25
CA THR A 156 -7.07 -9.05 -18.99
C THR A 156 -8.15 -8.39 -18.13
N VAL A 157 -7.96 -7.14 -17.71
CA VAL A 157 -8.88 -6.46 -16.80
C VAL A 157 -10.25 -6.23 -17.46
N PRO A 158 -11.34 -6.65 -16.82
CA PRO A 158 -12.67 -6.23 -17.26
C PRO A 158 -12.78 -4.69 -17.23
N GLY A 159 -13.29 -4.09 -18.32
CA GLY A 159 -13.31 -2.65 -18.52
C GLY A 159 -12.18 -2.12 -19.42
N GLY A 160 -11.11 -2.90 -19.59
CA GLY A 160 -9.99 -2.59 -20.48
C GLY A 160 -8.89 -1.76 -19.83
N GLU A 161 -7.66 -1.96 -20.33
CA GLU A 161 -6.43 -1.32 -19.86
C GLU A 161 -6.53 0.22 -19.84
N GLU A 162 -7.08 0.84 -20.89
CA GLU A 162 -7.22 2.31 -20.98
C GLU A 162 -8.11 2.89 -19.88
N ARG A 163 -9.21 2.19 -19.55
CA ARG A 163 -10.10 2.59 -18.45
C ARG A 163 -9.40 2.47 -17.11
N LEU A 164 -8.64 1.39 -16.91
CA LEU A 164 -7.86 1.18 -15.70
C LEU A 164 -6.80 2.27 -15.53
N ARG A 165 -6.03 2.57 -16.58
CA ARG A 165 -5.04 3.66 -16.61
C ARG A 165 -5.67 5.01 -16.27
N THR A 166 -6.81 5.32 -16.89
CA THR A 166 -7.53 6.57 -16.61
C THR A 166 -7.95 6.64 -15.14
N THR A 167 -8.48 5.55 -14.60
CA THR A 167 -8.91 5.47 -13.20
C THR A 167 -7.73 5.65 -12.24
N ILE A 168 -6.59 5.01 -12.51
CA ILE A 168 -5.37 5.14 -11.69
C ILE A 168 -4.86 6.58 -11.71
N ASN A 169 -4.76 7.20 -12.89
CA ASN A 169 -4.28 8.57 -13.02
C ASN A 169 -5.21 9.55 -12.28
N THR A 170 -6.52 9.44 -12.47
CA THR A 170 -7.50 10.26 -11.75
C THR A 170 -7.42 10.05 -10.23
N PHE A 171 -7.24 8.80 -9.78
CA PHE A 171 -7.08 8.48 -8.36
C PHE A 171 -5.81 9.13 -7.80
N ASN A 172 -4.66 8.94 -8.44
CA ASN A 172 -3.38 9.47 -7.99
C ASN A 172 -3.35 11.01 -7.96
N ASP A 173 -3.92 11.67 -8.98
CA ASP A 173 -4.00 13.13 -9.04
C ASP A 173 -4.86 13.69 -7.89
N LYS A 174 -6.05 13.13 -7.69
CA LYS A 174 -6.93 13.54 -6.59
C LYS A 174 -6.32 13.19 -5.23
N PHE A 175 -5.70 12.02 -5.09
CA PHE A 175 -5.04 11.59 -3.86
C PHE A 175 -3.91 12.54 -3.46
N ALA A 176 -3.07 12.96 -4.41
CA ALA A 176 -2.03 13.96 -4.17
C ALA A 176 -2.62 15.31 -3.72
N ALA A 177 -3.69 15.78 -4.37
CA ALA A 177 -4.37 17.01 -3.99
C ALA A 177 -4.96 16.94 -2.57
N ARG A 178 -5.55 15.79 -2.19
CA ARG A 178 -6.10 15.53 -0.86
C ARG A 178 -5.01 15.43 0.21
N ALA A 179 -3.90 14.74 -0.06
CA ALA A 179 -2.76 14.68 0.85
C ALA A 179 -2.17 16.08 1.09
N ALA A 180 -2.02 16.89 0.04
CA ALA A 180 -1.56 18.26 0.16
C ALA A 180 -2.54 19.15 0.93
N LYS A 181 -3.85 18.94 0.77
CA LYS A 181 -4.88 19.62 1.57
C LYS A 181 -4.80 19.22 3.03
N TYR A 182 -4.71 17.92 3.32
CA TYR A 182 -4.58 17.40 4.68
C TYR A 182 -3.34 17.98 5.38
N ALA A 183 -2.18 18.01 4.71
CA ALA A 183 -0.98 18.64 5.26
C ALA A 183 -1.17 20.12 5.63
N ARG A 184 -1.94 20.89 4.84
CA ARG A 184 -2.23 22.31 5.12
C ARG A 184 -3.20 22.50 6.28
N ASP A 185 -4.19 21.63 6.37
CA ASP A 185 -5.27 21.75 7.38
C ASP A 185 -4.83 21.19 8.75
N HIS A 186 -3.79 20.37 8.78
CA HIS A 186 -3.26 19.71 9.97
C HIS A 186 -1.77 20.01 10.19
N PRO A 187 -1.40 21.28 10.48
CA PRO A 187 0.00 21.68 10.64
C PRO A 187 0.70 21.01 11.84
N GLU A 188 -0.05 20.36 12.74
CA GLU A 188 0.48 19.56 13.84
C GLU A 188 0.87 18.12 13.44
N GLN A 189 0.50 17.68 12.24
CA GLN A 189 0.86 16.37 11.68
C GLN A 189 2.06 16.51 10.75
N LEU A 190 2.95 15.52 10.75
CA LEU A 190 3.99 15.41 9.73
C LEU A 190 3.43 14.58 8.56
N VAL A 191 3.21 15.22 7.42
CA VAL A 191 2.62 14.60 6.23
C VAL A 191 3.64 14.58 5.10
N MET A 192 3.94 13.38 4.61
CA MET A 192 4.83 13.11 3.50
C MET A 192 4.07 12.37 2.39
N THR A 193 4.54 12.53 1.16
CA THR A 193 4.02 11.81 -0.01
C THR A 193 5.19 11.17 -0.75
N PHE A 194 5.03 9.91 -1.15
CA PHE A 194 6.02 9.17 -1.93
C PHE A 194 5.40 8.63 -3.21
N ASP A 195 6.07 8.86 -4.33
CA ASP A 195 5.63 8.43 -5.65
C ASP A 195 6.08 7.00 -5.92
N ALA A 196 5.27 6.04 -5.45
CA ALA A 196 5.49 4.64 -5.73
C ALA A 196 5.28 4.33 -7.22
N ALA A 197 4.36 5.02 -7.90
CA ALA A 197 4.12 4.81 -9.34
C ALA A 197 5.40 5.07 -10.16
N ALA A 198 6.11 6.16 -9.89
CA ALA A 198 7.36 6.48 -10.56
C ALA A 198 8.44 5.41 -10.38
N VAL A 199 8.50 4.73 -9.23
CA VAL A 199 9.45 3.61 -9.01
C VAL A 199 9.14 2.45 -9.97
N PHE A 200 7.87 2.08 -10.09
CA PHE A 200 7.45 0.99 -10.99
C PHE A 200 7.64 1.37 -12.46
N GLU A 201 7.31 2.61 -12.85
CA GLU A 201 7.56 3.12 -14.20
C GLU A 201 9.05 3.10 -14.54
N ASN A 202 9.91 3.46 -13.59
CA ASN A 202 11.36 3.44 -13.82
C ASN A 202 11.91 2.02 -13.94
N ILE A 203 11.43 1.08 -13.14
CA ILE A 203 11.76 -0.34 -13.27
C ILE A 203 11.35 -0.88 -14.65
N LEU A 204 10.14 -0.56 -15.10
CA LEU A 204 9.60 -1.06 -16.37
C LEU A 204 10.27 -0.44 -17.60
N SER A 205 10.72 0.82 -17.50
CA SER A 205 11.44 1.51 -18.58
C SER A 205 12.93 1.20 -18.63
N HIS A 206 13.56 0.88 -17.48
CA HIS A 206 14.99 0.59 -17.36
C HIS A 206 15.28 -0.75 -16.65
N PRO A 207 14.66 -1.88 -17.04
CA PRO A 207 14.68 -3.11 -16.24
C PRO A 207 16.08 -3.68 -15.98
N HIS A 208 16.99 -3.53 -16.94
CA HIS A 208 18.36 -4.03 -16.81
C HIS A 208 19.19 -3.29 -15.76
N GLU A 209 18.89 -2.02 -15.48
CA GLU A 209 19.56 -1.25 -14.41
C GLU A 209 19.23 -1.83 -13.02
N TYR A 210 18.09 -2.50 -12.92
CA TYR A 210 17.60 -3.17 -11.72
C TYR A 210 17.82 -4.69 -11.74
N GLY A 211 18.50 -5.22 -12.77
CA GLY A 211 18.78 -6.65 -12.89
C GLY A 211 17.60 -7.50 -13.38
N PHE A 212 16.53 -6.90 -13.91
CA PHE A 212 15.43 -7.64 -14.51
C PHE A 212 15.71 -7.97 -15.98
N THR A 213 15.32 -9.17 -16.40
CA THR A 213 15.32 -9.59 -17.81
C THR A 213 13.92 -9.90 -18.33
N ASN A 214 12.92 -9.96 -17.46
CA ASN A 214 11.53 -10.20 -17.84
C ASN A 214 10.57 -9.23 -17.15
N THR A 215 9.92 -8.38 -17.95
CA THR A 215 8.98 -7.33 -17.49
C THR A 215 7.52 -7.61 -17.82
N SER A 216 7.21 -8.67 -18.55
CA SER A 216 5.85 -8.97 -19.04
C SER A 216 5.37 -10.38 -18.71
N GLY A 217 6.28 -11.33 -18.51
CA GLY A 217 5.98 -12.66 -18.00
C GLY A 217 5.78 -12.65 -16.49
N VAL A 218 5.16 -13.72 -15.99
CA VAL A 218 4.98 -13.98 -14.56
C VAL A 218 5.85 -15.15 -14.10
N CYS A 219 6.30 -15.11 -12.85
CA CYS A 219 7.01 -16.22 -12.22
C CYS A 219 6.48 -16.49 -10.80
N GLU A 220 5.64 -17.52 -10.66
CA GLU A 220 5.17 -17.95 -9.34
C GLU A 220 6.13 -18.95 -8.66
N LEU A 221 6.71 -19.87 -9.44
CA LEU A 221 7.53 -20.99 -8.93
C LEU A 221 8.80 -21.23 -9.77
N CYS A 222 9.24 -20.24 -10.55
CA CYS A 222 10.45 -20.39 -11.37
C CYS A 222 11.73 -20.27 -10.51
N GLN A 223 12.83 -20.83 -11.02
CA GLN A 223 14.12 -20.78 -10.32
C GLN A 223 14.78 -19.40 -10.38
N ASP A 224 14.45 -18.61 -11.40
CA ASP A 224 15.00 -17.30 -11.71
C ASP A 224 14.03 -16.16 -11.37
N HIS A 225 13.25 -16.31 -10.28
CA HIS A 225 12.24 -15.35 -9.81
C HIS A 225 12.78 -13.91 -9.66
N GLU A 226 14.05 -13.78 -9.29
CA GLU A 226 14.77 -12.51 -9.19
C GLU A 226 14.91 -11.73 -10.50
N ASN A 227 14.83 -12.41 -11.66
CA ASN A 227 14.94 -11.79 -12.98
C ASN A 227 13.60 -11.25 -13.51
N TYR A 228 12.50 -11.51 -12.79
CA TYR A 228 11.14 -11.14 -13.18
C TYR A 228 10.67 -9.92 -12.38
N VAL A 229 9.94 -9.02 -13.05
CA VAL A 229 9.19 -7.94 -12.37
C VAL A 229 7.94 -8.51 -11.70
N TRP A 230 7.24 -9.46 -12.33
CA TRP A 230 5.94 -9.95 -11.86
C TRP A 230 6.02 -11.36 -11.28
N HIS A 231 5.54 -11.53 -10.05
CA HIS A 231 5.39 -12.85 -9.44
C HIS A 231 4.15 -13.55 -9.98
N ASN A 232 3.01 -12.87 -9.98
CA ASN A 232 1.77 -13.31 -10.61
C ASN A 232 1.20 -12.14 -11.43
N PRO A 233 0.04 -12.29 -12.12
CA PRO A 233 -0.45 -11.21 -12.98
C PRO A 233 -0.68 -9.86 -12.28
N HIS A 234 -0.80 -9.84 -10.95
CA HIS A 234 -1.14 -8.63 -10.19
C HIS A 234 0.00 -8.10 -9.32
N HIS A 235 0.87 -9.00 -8.83
CA HIS A 235 1.82 -8.67 -7.78
C HIS A 235 3.25 -8.75 -8.30
N PRO A 236 4.10 -7.78 -7.94
CA PRO A 236 5.49 -7.81 -8.33
C PRO A 236 6.29 -8.82 -7.49
N THR A 237 7.48 -9.18 -7.94
CA THR A 237 8.39 -10.09 -7.22
C THR A 237 8.98 -9.42 -5.98
N GLU A 238 9.55 -10.23 -5.06
CA GLU A 238 10.25 -9.70 -3.89
C GLU A 238 11.44 -8.81 -4.26
N HIS A 239 12.02 -8.98 -5.46
CA HIS A 239 13.09 -8.11 -5.95
C HIS A 239 12.58 -6.69 -6.21
N VAL A 240 11.42 -6.52 -6.84
CA VAL A 240 10.78 -5.20 -7.00
C VAL A 240 10.46 -4.60 -5.63
N HIS A 241 9.96 -5.39 -4.68
CA HIS A 241 9.73 -4.92 -3.31
C HIS A 241 11.01 -4.44 -2.62
N ARG A 242 12.16 -5.09 -2.86
CA ARG A 242 13.47 -4.65 -2.37
C ARG A 242 13.90 -3.32 -2.99
N VAL A 243 13.70 -3.14 -4.29
CA VAL A 243 13.99 -1.86 -4.98
C VAL A 243 13.11 -0.74 -4.43
N LEU A 244 11.81 -0.99 -4.25
CA LEU A 244 10.89 -0.03 -3.65
C LEU A 244 11.29 0.35 -2.23
N ALA A 245 11.64 -0.63 -1.39
CA ALA A 245 12.09 -0.37 -0.03
C ALA A 245 13.35 0.51 0.01
N ALA A 246 14.31 0.28 -0.89
CA ALA A 246 15.50 1.10 -1.01
C ALA A 246 15.19 2.54 -1.45
N ALA A 247 14.26 2.73 -2.39
CA ALA A 247 13.82 4.05 -2.83
C ALA A 247 13.10 4.82 -1.71
N VAL A 248 12.28 4.14 -0.90
CA VAL A 248 11.65 4.73 0.28
C VAL A 248 12.70 5.09 1.34
N GLU A 249 13.68 4.22 1.60
CA GLU A 249 14.77 4.49 2.54
C GLU A 249 15.59 5.73 2.12
N GLU A 250 15.89 5.87 0.83
CA GLU A 250 16.58 7.04 0.28
C GLU A 250 15.75 8.32 0.46
N TYR A 251 14.45 8.27 0.15
CA TYR A 251 13.53 9.37 0.38
C TYR A 251 13.50 9.79 1.86
N LEU A 252 13.41 8.81 2.78
CA LEU A 252 13.38 9.04 4.22
C LEU A 252 14.72 9.52 4.81
N SER A 253 15.82 9.28 4.11
CA SER A 253 17.17 9.73 4.50
C SER A 253 17.55 11.07 3.87
N GLY A 254 16.73 11.57 2.94
CA GLY A 254 16.97 12.80 2.22
C GLY A 254 16.96 14.04 3.12
N PRO A 255 17.66 15.12 2.74
CA PRO A 255 17.80 16.34 3.55
C PRO A 255 16.52 17.20 3.63
N TYR A 256 15.39 16.70 3.12
CA TYR A 256 14.13 17.44 3.00
C TYR A 256 13.03 16.96 3.97
N LEU A 257 13.38 16.09 4.93
CA LEU A 257 12.54 15.73 6.07
C LEU A 257 12.94 16.46 7.35
#